data_AF-A0A2V9QRE9-F1
#
_entry.id   AF-A0A2V9QRE9-F1
#
_cell.length_a   1.000
_cell.length_b   1.000
_cell.length_c   1.000
_cell.angle_alpha   90.00
_cell.angle_beta   90.00
_cell.angle_gamma   90.00
#
_symmetry.space_group_name_H-M   'P 1'
#
loop_
_entity.id
_entity.type
_entity.pdbx_description
1 polymer ?
#
loop_
_entity_poly.entity_id
_entity_poly.type
_entity_poly.pdbx_seq_one_letter_code
_entity_poly.pdbx_strand_id
1 'polypeptide(L)'
;MSSGTNPDFGEHNSAWIVDFEHLRPSTERIQGEMSSLEEQLKEIEKEIAAVKNTLFGLSVIYGQDLITPPLLEQIRPKRGATVRGLTAACRTALIQVSQPCSVSTVCKLVRAIDPLLLVHHRNPRASVMTVLRNFAKRGQATRGIENGRSVWQWTGVD
;
A
#
# COMPACT_ATOMS: atom_id res chain seq x y z
N MET A 1 -29.24 -82.29 -19.23
CA MET A 1 -28.46 -81.36 -20.08
C MET A 1 -29.46 -80.34 -20.60
N SER A 2 -29.57 -79.19 -19.94
CA SER A 2 -30.50 -78.13 -20.34
C SER A 2 -29.66 -76.88 -20.57
N SER A 3 -29.63 -76.44 -21.83
CA SER A 3 -28.96 -75.24 -22.29
C SER A 3 -29.51 -74.01 -21.58
N GLY A 4 -28.65 -73.33 -20.82
CA GLY A 4 -28.96 -72.04 -20.22
C GLY A 4 -29.01 -70.96 -21.28
N THR A 5 -30.19 -70.36 -21.43
CA THR A 5 -30.46 -69.17 -22.24
C THR A 5 -29.59 -68.01 -21.78
N ASN A 6 -28.76 -67.50 -22.67
CA ASN A 6 -27.99 -66.27 -22.46
C ASN A 6 -28.97 -65.08 -22.57
N PRO A 7 -29.08 -64.17 -21.59
CA PRO A 7 -29.84 -62.95 -21.80
C PRO A 7 -28.98 -62.00 -22.65
N ASP A 8 -29.50 -61.75 -23.84
CA ASP A 8 -29.16 -60.67 -24.73
C ASP A 8 -29.17 -59.34 -23.98
N PHE A 9 -27.99 -58.76 -23.73
CA PHE A 9 -27.86 -57.34 -23.36
C PHE A 9 -27.84 -56.51 -24.64
N GLY A 10 -28.96 -56.58 -25.36
CA GLY A 10 -29.32 -55.61 -26.38
C GLY A 10 -29.54 -54.26 -25.72
N GLU A 11 -28.82 -53.28 -26.25
CA GLU A 11 -29.17 -51.87 -26.40
C GLU A 11 -30.38 -51.36 -25.62
N HIS A 12 -30.17 -50.27 -24.87
CA HIS A 12 -31.00 -49.05 -24.81
C HIS A 12 -30.79 -48.37 -23.46
N ASN A 13 -29.91 -47.37 -23.39
CA ASN A 13 -30.30 -46.07 -22.82
C ASN A 13 -29.32 -44.96 -23.25
N SER A 14 -29.37 -44.59 -24.53
CA SER A 14 -28.71 -43.42 -25.12
C SER A 14 -29.33 -42.08 -24.68
N ALA A 15 -30.25 -42.06 -23.72
CA ALA A 15 -30.95 -40.85 -23.27
C ALA A 15 -30.20 -40.02 -22.21
N TRP A 16 -29.06 -40.50 -21.69
CA TRP A 16 -28.19 -39.74 -20.77
C TRP A 16 -26.98 -39.10 -21.47
N ILE A 17 -26.87 -39.28 -22.79
CA ILE A 17 -25.88 -38.61 -23.65
C ILE A 17 -26.54 -37.36 -24.29
N VAL A 18 -27.43 -36.70 -23.54
CA VAL A 18 -27.86 -35.36 -23.88
C VAL A 18 -27.10 -34.40 -22.97
N ASP A 19 -26.38 -33.51 -23.63
CA ASP A 19 -25.87 -32.21 -23.17
C ASP A 19 -24.50 -32.09 -22.51
N PHE A 20 -23.68 -33.12 -22.31
CA PHE A 20 -22.29 -32.86 -21.88
C PHE A 20 -21.44 -32.14 -22.95
N GLU A 21 -21.76 -32.37 -24.23
CA GLU A 21 -21.10 -31.74 -25.37
C GLU A 21 -21.63 -30.32 -25.66
N HIS A 22 -22.87 -30.01 -25.22
CA HIS A 22 -23.48 -28.68 -25.37
C HIS A 22 -23.26 -27.78 -24.13
N LEU A 23 -23.15 -28.39 -22.94
CA LEU A 23 -22.78 -27.74 -21.68
C LEU A 23 -21.32 -27.25 -21.69
N ARG A 24 -20.42 -27.94 -22.40
CA ARG A 24 -19.00 -27.57 -22.44
C ARG A 24 -18.76 -26.22 -23.13
N PRO A 25 -19.28 -25.95 -24.35
CA PRO A 25 -19.24 -24.61 -24.94
C PRO A 25 -19.89 -23.54 -24.06
N SER A 26 -20.98 -23.88 -23.38
CA SER A 26 -21.67 -22.96 -22.47
C SER A 26 -20.83 -22.63 -21.23
N THR A 27 -20.13 -23.62 -20.67
CA THR A 27 -19.24 -23.46 -19.53
C THR A 27 -17.98 -22.67 -19.89
N GLU A 28 -17.37 -22.97 -21.04
CA GLU A 28 -16.22 -22.24 -21.57
C GLU A 28 -16.57 -20.77 -21.84
N ARG A 29 -17.77 -20.50 -22.39
CA ARG A 29 -18.29 -19.14 -22.59
C ARG A 29 -18.43 -18.39 -21.27
N ILE A 30 -19.05 -19.01 -20.25
CA ILE A 30 -19.24 -18.39 -18.92
C ILE A 30 -17.89 -18.15 -18.24
N GLN A 31 -16.94 -19.09 -18.33
CA GLN A 31 -15.59 -18.90 -17.81
C GLN A 31 -14.87 -17.74 -18.50
N GLY A 32 -14.98 -17.64 -19.83
CA GLY A 32 -14.45 -16.51 -20.60
C GLY A 32 -15.08 -15.17 -20.21
N GLU A 33 -16.40 -15.13 -20.02
CA GLU A 33 -17.11 -13.95 -19.53
C GLU A 33 -16.62 -13.55 -18.13
N MET A 34 -16.45 -14.52 -17.22
CA MET A 34 -15.93 -14.27 -15.88
C MET A 34 -14.52 -13.69 -15.91
N SER A 35 -13.61 -14.29 -16.69
CA SER A 35 -12.24 -13.78 -16.84
C SER A 35 -12.20 -12.38 -17.46
N SER A 36 -13.06 -12.10 -18.45
CA SER A 36 -13.18 -10.76 -19.05
C SER A 36 -13.65 -9.72 -18.03
N LEU A 37 -14.64 -10.06 -17.20
CA LEU A 37 -15.13 -9.17 -16.14
C LEU A 37 -14.07 -8.91 -15.06
N GLU A 38 -13.28 -9.92 -14.68
CA GLU A 38 -12.16 -9.75 -13.76
C GLU A 38 -11.08 -8.81 -14.33
N GLU A 39 -10.81 -8.89 -15.62
CA GLU A 39 -9.85 -8.01 -16.29
C GLU A 39 -10.38 -6.57 -16.38
N GLN A 40 -11.66 -6.39 -16.69
CA GLN A 40 -12.30 -5.06 -16.65
C GLN A 40 -12.29 -4.46 -15.25
N LEU A 41 -12.56 -5.26 -14.21
CA LEU A 41 -12.46 -4.80 -12.82
C LEU A 41 -11.05 -4.32 -12.51
N LYS A 42 -10.00 -5.06 -12.92
CA LYS A 42 -8.61 -4.64 -12.72
C LYS A 42 -8.27 -3.32 -13.41
N GLU A 43 -8.77 -3.08 -14.62
CA GLU A 43 -8.53 -1.81 -15.31
C GLU A 43 -9.25 -0.64 -14.61
N ILE A 44 -10.51 -0.84 -14.21
CA ILE A 44 -11.24 0.18 -13.43
C ILE A 44 -10.50 0.48 -12.12
N GLU A 45 -10.00 -0.54 -11.42
CA GLU A 45 -9.21 -0.34 -10.20
C GLU A 45 -7.92 0.45 -10.43
N LYS A 46 -7.23 0.23 -11.56
CA LYS A 46 -6.05 1.02 -11.95
C LYS A 46 -6.41 2.47 -12.22
N GLU A 47 -7.49 2.73 -12.95
CA GLU A 47 -7.97 4.09 -13.21
C GLU A 47 -8.33 4.81 -11.90
N ILE A 48 -9.07 4.15 -11.02
CA ILE A 48 -9.39 4.67 -9.69
C ILE A 48 -8.11 4.99 -8.92
N ALA A 49 -7.11 4.12 -8.95
CA ALA A 49 -5.83 4.35 -8.28
C ALA A 49 -5.10 5.57 -8.85
N ALA A 50 -5.09 5.76 -10.17
CA ALA A 50 -4.49 6.92 -10.82
C ALA A 50 -5.18 8.22 -10.38
N VAL A 51 -6.51 8.27 -10.41
CA VAL A 51 -7.29 9.44 -9.98
C VAL A 51 -7.05 9.77 -8.50
N LYS A 52 -7.04 8.74 -7.63
CA LYS A 52 -6.72 8.90 -6.21
C LYS A 52 -5.33 9.49 -6.00
N ASN A 53 -4.33 9.00 -6.73
CA ASN A 53 -2.97 9.52 -6.66
C ASN A 53 -2.88 10.99 -7.12
N THR A 54 -3.58 11.37 -8.18
CA THR A 54 -3.66 12.76 -8.63
C THR A 54 -4.31 13.67 -7.59
N LEU A 55 -5.48 13.30 -7.07
CA LEU A 55 -6.17 14.04 -6.00
C LEU A 55 -5.28 14.21 -4.76
N PHE A 56 -4.60 13.15 -4.39
CA PHE A 56 -3.67 13.17 -3.28
C PHE A 56 -2.47 14.10 -3.54
N GLY A 57 -1.87 14.05 -4.73
CA GLY A 57 -0.81 14.98 -5.13
C GLY A 57 -1.26 16.44 -5.10
N LEU A 58 -2.48 16.73 -5.57
CA LEU A 58 -3.06 18.07 -5.49
C LEU A 58 -3.22 18.54 -4.05
N SER A 59 -3.65 17.66 -3.13
CA SER A 59 -3.77 17.99 -1.71
C SER A 59 -2.43 18.35 -1.05
N VAL A 60 -1.34 17.77 -1.53
CA VAL A 60 0.02 18.03 -1.05
C VAL A 60 0.49 19.41 -1.53
N ILE A 61 0.17 19.79 -2.76
CA ILE A 61 0.61 21.04 -3.39
C ILE A 61 -0.24 22.24 -2.91
N TYR A 62 -1.56 22.09 -2.92
CA TYR A 62 -2.50 23.18 -2.71
C TYR A 62 -3.10 23.24 -1.30
N GLY A 63 -2.75 22.28 -0.43
CA GLY A 63 -3.30 22.17 0.92
C GLY A 63 -4.55 21.28 0.99
N GLN A 64 -4.87 20.86 2.21
CA GLN A 64 -5.94 19.88 2.45
C GLN A 64 -7.35 20.49 2.46
N ASP A 65 -7.48 21.81 2.36
CA ASP A 65 -8.78 22.50 2.42
C ASP A 65 -9.69 22.17 1.22
N LEU A 66 -9.11 21.64 0.13
CA LEU A 66 -9.81 21.18 -1.07
C LEU A 66 -10.34 19.74 -0.96
N ILE A 67 -9.92 18.97 0.05
CA ILE A 67 -10.22 17.54 0.18
C ILE A 67 -10.93 17.30 1.52
N THR A 68 -12.14 16.76 1.47
CA THR A 68 -12.86 16.39 2.69
C THR A 68 -12.11 15.29 3.46
N PRO A 69 -12.16 15.26 4.80
CA PRO A 69 -11.48 14.22 5.58
C PRO A 69 -11.81 12.77 5.16
N PRO A 70 -13.08 12.42 4.83
CA PRO A 70 -13.41 11.07 4.34
C PRO A 70 -12.76 10.73 2.99
N LEU A 71 -12.65 11.71 2.09
CA LEU A 71 -11.99 11.52 0.80
C LEU A 71 -10.48 11.36 0.98
N LEU A 72 -9.88 12.10 1.92
CA LEU A 72 -8.46 11.99 2.24
C LEU A 72 -8.08 10.56 2.67
N GLU A 73 -8.91 9.90 3.48
CA GLU A 73 -8.67 8.50 3.88
C GLU A 73 -8.74 7.52 2.69
N GLN A 74 -9.54 7.82 1.67
CA GLN A 74 -9.72 6.96 0.50
C GLN A 74 -8.64 7.13 -0.57
N ILE A 75 -8.08 8.33 -0.70
CA ILE A 75 -7.01 8.66 -1.67
C ILE A 75 -5.61 8.41 -1.12
N ARG A 76 -5.48 8.14 0.18
CA ARG A 76 -4.20 7.78 0.80
C ARG A 76 -3.62 6.55 0.10
N PRO A 77 -2.36 6.62 -0.37
CA PRO A 77 -1.68 5.45 -0.90
C PRO A 77 -1.71 4.32 0.15
N LYS A 78 -2.19 3.14 -0.23
CA LYS A 78 -2.09 1.94 0.60
C LYS A 78 -0.61 1.69 0.84
N ARG A 79 -0.16 1.85 2.08
CA ARG A 79 1.25 1.75 2.47
C ARG A 79 1.73 0.30 2.32
N GLY A 80 2.12 -0.08 1.11
CA GLY A 80 2.71 -1.38 0.82
C GLY A 80 4.06 -1.55 1.51
N ALA A 81 4.18 -2.63 2.28
CA ALA A 81 5.33 -3.41 2.79
C ALA A 81 6.76 -2.85 2.96
N THR A 82 7.10 -1.61 2.63
CA THR A 82 8.42 -1.02 2.88
C THR A 82 8.36 0.50 3.04
N VAL A 83 7.29 1.01 3.66
CA VAL A 83 7.25 2.43 4.05
C VAL A 83 8.28 2.64 5.15
N ARG A 84 9.36 3.37 4.84
CA ARG A 84 10.23 3.99 5.85
C ARG A 84 9.35 4.96 6.66
N GLY A 85 8.73 4.47 7.74
CA GLY A 85 7.90 5.30 8.62
C GLY A 85 8.69 6.50 9.15
N LEU A 86 7.99 7.48 9.75
CA LEU A 86 8.61 8.71 10.26
C LEU A 86 9.91 8.46 11.04
N THR A 87 9.95 7.41 11.86
CA THR A 87 11.16 6.97 12.59
C THR A 87 12.33 6.66 11.66
N ALA A 88 12.12 5.82 10.64
CA ALA A 88 13.17 5.45 9.70
C ALA A 88 13.65 6.66 8.89
N ALA A 89 12.74 7.53 8.45
CA ALA A 89 13.10 8.76 7.74
C ALA A 89 13.88 9.74 8.63
N CYS A 90 13.49 9.91 9.90
CA CYS A 90 14.26 10.71 10.86
C CYS A 90 15.67 10.14 11.11
N ARG A 91 15.81 8.81 11.17
CA ARG A 91 17.12 8.14 11.27
C ARG A 91 17.97 8.45 10.04
N THR A 92 17.45 8.21 8.83
CA THR A 92 18.16 8.53 7.58
C THR A 92 18.55 10.01 7.52
N ALA A 93 17.64 10.91 7.89
CA ALA A 93 17.90 12.34 7.90
C ALA A 93 19.06 12.71 8.83
N LEU A 94 19.15 12.13 10.03
CA LEU A 94 20.25 12.41 10.96
C LEU A 94 21.58 11.79 10.54
N ILE A 95 21.57 10.59 9.93
CA ILE A 95 22.79 9.93 9.43
C ILE A 95 23.41 10.71 8.25
N GLN A 96 22.57 11.31 7.40
CA GLN A 96 23.03 12.04 6.21
C GLN A 96 23.73 13.38 6.52
N VAL A 97 23.53 13.93 7.73
CA VAL A 97 24.19 15.17 8.14
C VAL A 97 25.35 14.88 9.06
N SER A 98 26.53 15.39 8.71
CA SER A 98 27.75 15.27 9.51
C SER A 98 27.74 16.17 10.76
N GLN A 99 26.92 17.22 10.77
CA GLN A 99 26.84 18.20 11.84
C GLN A 99 25.51 18.15 12.60
N PRO A 100 25.48 18.55 13.88
CA PRO A 100 24.23 18.73 14.63
C PRO A 100 23.23 19.60 13.86
N CYS A 101 21.97 19.20 13.84
CA CYS A 101 20.94 19.90 13.06
C CYS A 101 19.67 20.16 13.87
N SER A 102 18.97 21.24 13.52
CA SER A 102 17.72 21.60 14.19
C SER A 102 16.58 20.66 13.80
N VAL A 103 15.53 20.58 14.65
CA VAL A 103 14.28 19.88 14.30
C VAL A 103 13.68 20.39 12.98
N SER A 104 13.85 21.68 12.69
CA SER A 104 13.37 22.25 11.42
C SER A 104 14.17 21.72 10.22
N THR A 105 15.46 21.49 10.37
CA THR A 105 16.32 20.89 9.35
C THR A 105 15.92 19.43 9.14
N VAL A 106 15.73 18.66 10.22
CA VAL A 106 15.22 17.28 10.14
C VAL A 106 13.88 17.23 9.40
N CYS A 107 12.94 18.14 9.70
CA CYS A 107 11.67 18.20 8.97
C CYS A 107 11.85 18.47 7.47
N LYS A 108 12.83 19.29 7.07
CA LYS A 108 13.12 19.54 5.64
C LYS A 108 13.68 18.28 4.98
N LEU A 109 14.64 17.61 5.63
CA LEU A 109 15.24 16.37 5.13
C LEU A 109 14.20 15.25 5.02
N VAL A 110 13.33 15.08 6.02
CA VAL A 110 12.24 14.10 5.97
C VAL A 110 11.30 14.37 4.79
N ARG A 111 10.94 15.64 4.51
CA ARG A 111 10.13 15.98 3.33
C ARG A 111 10.87 15.72 2.01
N ALA A 112 12.20 15.88 1.99
CA ALA A 112 13.00 15.57 0.81
C ALA A 112 13.11 14.05 0.57
N ILE A 113 13.10 13.24 1.63
CA ILE A 113 13.08 11.78 1.56
C ILE A 113 11.71 11.28 1.08
N ASP A 114 10.64 11.77 1.70
CA ASP A 114 9.26 11.48 1.31
C ASP A 114 8.37 12.68 1.67
N PRO A 115 7.87 13.43 0.68
CA PRO A 115 7.01 14.59 0.89
C PRO A 115 5.75 14.29 1.71
N LEU A 116 5.28 13.04 1.73
CA LEU A 116 4.00 12.63 2.30
C LEU A 116 4.10 12.30 3.79
N LEU A 117 5.29 11.95 4.29
CA LEU A 117 5.48 11.47 5.65
C LEU A 117 5.07 12.47 6.73
N LEU A 118 5.16 13.77 6.45
CA LEU A 118 4.84 14.82 7.41
C LEU A 118 3.49 15.50 7.16
N VAL A 119 2.85 15.26 6.01
CA VAL A 119 1.60 15.94 5.58
C VAL A 119 0.43 15.62 6.50
N HIS A 120 0.40 14.43 7.10
CA HIS A 120 -0.71 13.99 7.96
C HIS A 120 -0.48 14.17 9.47
N HIS A 121 0.66 14.75 9.87
CA HIS A 121 0.91 15.01 11.28
C HIS A 121 0.30 16.37 11.67
N ARG A 122 -0.64 16.38 12.63
CA ARG A 122 -1.24 17.62 13.19
C ARG A 122 -0.18 18.66 13.59
N ASN A 123 0.97 18.20 14.08
CA ASN A 123 2.14 19.03 14.29
C ASN A 123 3.41 18.25 13.88
N PRO A 124 3.91 18.45 12.65
CA PRO A 124 5.06 17.70 12.13
C PRO A 124 6.32 17.86 12.98
N ARG A 125 6.57 19.07 13.49
CA ARG A 125 7.71 19.35 14.38
C ARG A 125 7.59 18.59 15.70
N ALA A 126 6.41 18.54 16.29
CA ALA A 126 6.19 17.79 17.53
C ALA A 126 6.39 16.29 17.32
N SER A 127 5.88 15.73 16.22
CA SER A 127 6.08 14.32 15.88
C SER A 127 7.54 13.97 15.63
N VAL A 128 8.26 14.78 14.85
CA VAL A 128 9.71 14.62 14.65
C VAL A 128 10.45 14.73 15.98
N MET A 129 10.12 15.73 16.81
CA MET A 129 10.75 15.91 18.12
C MET A 129 10.53 14.72 19.06
N THR A 130 9.36 14.07 19.03
CA THR A 130 9.10 12.83 19.78
C THR A 130 10.01 11.69 19.31
N VAL A 131 10.19 11.52 18.00
CA VAL A 131 11.11 10.51 17.45
C VAL A 131 12.55 10.80 17.87
N LEU A 132 13.01 12.04 17.75
CA LEU A 132 14.37 12.44 18.14
C LEU A 132 14.63 12.22 19.63
N ARG A 133 13.66 12.55 20.49
CA ARG A 133 13.72 12.24 21.92
C ARG A 133 13.81 10.74 22.18
N ASN A 134 13.08 9.92 21.41
CA ASN A 134 13.16 8.47 21.53
C ASN A 134 14.53 7.92 21.11
N PHE A 135 15.17 8.48 20.08
CA PHE A 135 16.56 8.14 19.75
C PHE A 135 17.52 8.48 20.88
N ALA A 136 17.40 9.68 21.45
CA ALA A 136 18.25 10.08 22.59
C ALA A 136 18.03 9.21 23.83
N LYS A 137 16.78 8.85 24.14
CA LYS A 137 16.47 7.89 25.23
C LYS A 137 17.14 6.53 25.02
N ARG A 138 17.36 6.13 23.76
CA ARG A 138 18.02 4.87 23.38
C ARG A 138 19.52 5.02 23.15
N GLY A 139 20.11 6.19 23.41
CA GLY A 139 21.54 6.47 23.18
C GLY A 139 21.94 6.58 21.70
N GLN A 140 20.97 6.63 20.78
CA GLN A 140 21.21 6.63 19.34
C GLN A 140 21.45 8.03 18.75
N ALA A 141 21.08 9.07 19.50
CA ALA A 141 21.29 10.45 19.12
C ALA A 141 21.59 11.31 20.34
N THR A 142 22.37 12.36 20.15
CA THR A 142 22.62 13.36 21.19
C THR A 142 21.79 14.62 20.92
N ARG A 143 21.32 15.25 22.01
CA ARG A 143 20.66 16.55 21.97
C ARG A 143 21.65 17.59 22.49
N GLY A 144 21.99 18.57 21.66
CA GLY A 144 22.75 19.76 22.03
C GLY A 144 21.90 21.03 22.03
N ILE A 145 22.54 22.16 22.35
CA ILE A 145 21.97 23.50 22.20
C ILE A 145 22.96 24.35 21.41
N GLU A 146 22.49 24.97 20.33
CA GLU A 146 23.24 25.96 19.55
C GLU A 146 22.37 27.20 19.37
N ASN A 147 22.91 28.38 19.65
CA ASN A 147 22.20 29.66 19.52
C ASN A 147 20.81 29.64 20.22
N GLY A 148 20.73 29.02 21.39
CA GLY A 148 19.49 28.87 22.17
C GLY A 148 18.46 27.88 21.60
N ARG A 149 18.80 27.13 20.55
CA ARG A 149 17.91 26.15 19.91
C ARG A 149 18.44 24.73 20.07
N SER A 150 17.54 23.77 20.27
CA SER A 150 17.95 22.36 20.33
C SER A 150 18.40 21.84 18.97
N VAL A 151 19.60 21.26 18.95
CA VAL A 151 20.19 20.56 17.80
C VAL A 151 20.36 19.09 18.13
N TRP A 152 20.37 18.25 17.09
CA TRP A 152 20.37 16.80 17.20
C TRP A 152 21.40 16.21 16.26
N GLN A 153 22.15 15.22 16.75
CA GLN A 153 23.16 14.52 15.97
C GLN A 153 23.00 13.02 16.19
N TRP A 154 23.18 12.22 15.12
CA TRP A 154 23.23 10.77 15.25
C TRP A 154 24.55 10.36 15.91
N THR A 155 24.47 9.46 16.89
CA THR A 155 25.65 8.94 17.61
C THR A 155 25.62 7.42 17.74
N GLY A 156 24.56 6.77 17.24
CA GLY A 156 24.49 5.32 17.18
C GLY A 156 25.52 4.77 16.18
N VAL A 157 26.18 3.69 16.55
CA VAL A 157 26.90 2.85 15.59
C VAL A 157 25.84 2.07 14.83
N ASP A 158 25.81 2.20 13.50
CA ASP A 158 24.93 1.41 12.62
C ASP A 158 25.38 -0.05 12.56
#